data_AF-A0A4R6H9U8-F1
#
_entry.id   AF-A0A4R6H9U8-F1
#
_cell.length_a   1.000
_cell.length_b   1.000
_cell.length_c   1.000
_cell.angle_alpha   90.00
_cell.angle_beta   90.00
_cell.angle_gamma   90.00
#
_symmetry.space_group_name_H-M   'P 1'
#
loop_
_entity.id
_entity.type
_entity.pdbx_description
1 polymer ?
#
loop_
_entity_poly.entity_id
_entity_poly.type
_entity_poly.pdbx_seq_one_letter_code
_entity_poly.pdbx_strand_id
1 'polypeptide(L)'
;MGSIIGLSLWIALATVIPGMVTIAVVWLAFVIANGGDLSTLPINFDQTSDWIVTSIAVTVMVMTQALGIILEKMMIQWKWYGTRKKEELAKMDSEPMGWYDAYKKLYPQLARLKESDDAKGHLERAIAQFFMTNNTLVSFSVGLVTSVILLGQGPGNPVGLWWYAGALVLCLAVTYRVAVSRFRILGESFLAVYQEQS
;
A
#
# COMPACT_ATOMS: atom_id res chain seq x y z
N MET A 1 -28.54 -6.90 1.21
CA MET A 1 -27.74 -7.92 0.50
C MET A 1 -26.61 -7.31 -0.33
N GLY A 2 -26.79 -6.17 -1.00
CA GLY A 2 -25.69 -5.49 -1.73
C GLY A 2 -24.54 -4.96 -0.86
N SER A 3 -24.80 -4.50 0.37
CA SER A 3 -23.73 -4.01 1.29
C SER A 3 -22.81 -5.13 1.77
N ILE A 4 -23.37 -6.29 2.15
CA ILE A 4 -22.63 -7.47 2.61
C ILE A 4 -21.62 -7.96 1.56
N ILE A 5 -22.00 -7.94 0.28
CA ILE A 5 -21.10 -8.32 -0.82
C ILE A 5 -19.97 -7.28 -0.96
N GLY A 6 -20.31 -5.99 -0.89
CA GLY A 6 -19.32 -4.90 -0.94
C GLY A 6 -18.30 -4.94 0.19
N LEU A 7 -18.74 -5.26 1.41
CA LEU A 7 -17.92 -5.34 2.62
C LEU A 7 -16.93 -6.52 2.55
N SER A 8 -17.40 -7.69 2.14
CA SER A 8 -16.54 -8.86 1.94
C SER A 8 -15.48 -8.64 0.86
N LEU A 9 -15.82 -7.89 -0.20
CA LEU A 9 -14.92 -7.65 -1.33
C LEU A 9 -13.74 -6.76 -0.95
N TRP A 10 -13.97 -5.66 -0.22
CA TRP A 10 -12.89 -4.75 0.17
C TRP A 10 -11.89 -5.39 1.12
N ILE A 11 -12.37 -6.23 2.04
CA ILE A 11 -11.53 -7.01 2.95
C ILE A 11 -10.72 -8.04 2.16
N ALA A 12 -11.35 -8.76 1.23
CA ALA A 12 -10.66 -9.72 0.36
C ALA A 12 -9.59 -9.02 -0.51
N LEU A 13 -9.89 -7.85 -1.06
CA LEU A 13 -8.92 -7.08 -1.84
C LEU A 13 -7.75 -6.59 -0.98
N ALA A 14 -8.00 -6.21 0.27
CA ALA A 14 -6.95 -5.76 1.21
C ALA A 14 -5.97 -6.86 1.63
N THR A 15 -6.29 -8.13 1.37
CA THR A 15 -5.40 -9.27 1.63
C THR A 15 -4.80 -9.84 0.35
N VAL A 16 -5.60 -9.99 -0.71
CA VAL A 16 -5.17 -10.60 -1.98
C VAL A 16 -4.18 -9.70 -2.74
N ILE A 17 -4.45 -8.39 -2.82
CA ILE A 17 -3.58 -7.46 -3.56
C ILE A 17 -2.15 -7.45 -2.98
N PRO A 18 -1.95 -7.24 -1.66
CA PRO A 18 -0.61 -7.32 -1.08
C PRO A 18 0.06 -8.70 -1.25
N GLY A 19 -0.71 -9.79 -1.18
CA GLY A 19 -0.20 -11.13 -1.44
C GLY A 19 0.41 -11.27 -2.83
N MET A 20 -0.29 -10.77 -3.86
CA MET A 20 0.22 -10.71 -5.23
C MET A 20 1.45 -9.81 -5.36
N VAL A 21 1.47 -8.66 -4.67
CA VAL A 21 2.67 -7.81 -4.64
C VAL A 21 3.87 -8.57 -4.06
N THR A 22 3.67 -9.32 -2.97
CA THR A 22 4.73 -10.14 -2.35
C THR A 22 5.26 -11.18 -3.34
N ILE A 23 4.38 -11.88 -4.06
CA ILE A 23 4.79 -12.87 -5.07
C ILE A 23 5.66 -12.20 -6.14
N ALA A 24 5.22 -11.07 -6.68
CA ALA A 24 5.95 -10.36 -7.73
C ALA A 24 7.35 -9.90 -7.26
N VAL A 25 7.45 -9.31 -6.08
CA VAL A 25 8.72 -8.74 -5.60
C VAL A 25 9.73 -9.82 -5.20
N VAL A 26 9.26 -10.91 -4.60
CA VAL A 26 10.13 -12.04 -4.25
C VAL A 26 10.60 -12.74 -5.54
N TRP A 27 9.70 -13.01 -6.47
CA TRP A 27 10.06 -13.65 -7.74
C TRP A 27 11.08 -12.82 -8.53
N LEU A 28 10.86 -11.51 -8.67
CA LEU A 28 11.82 -10.62 -9.35
C LEU A 28 13.19 -10.60 -8.66
N ALA A 29 13.25 -10.65 -7.32
CA ALA A 29 14.51 -10.74 -6.59
C ALA A 29 15.31 -11.98 -7.01
N PHE A 30 14.66 -13.15 -7.09
CA PHE A 30 15.29 -14.39 -7.53
C PHE A 30 15.70 -14.38 -9.00
N VAL A 31 14.87 -13.85 -9.89
CA VAL A 31 15.18 -13.72 -11.32
C VAL A 31 16.42 -12.87 -11.52
N ILE A 32 16.49 -11.72 -10.87
CA ILE A 32 17.60 -10.79 -11.01
C ILE A 32 18.86 -11.34 -10.37
N ALA A 33 18.75 -12.01 -9.21
CA ALA A 33 19.89 -12.63 -8.52
C ALA A 33 20.56 -13.73 -9.36
N ASN A 34 19.80 -14.44 -10.19
CA ASN A 34 20.30 -15.54 -11.03
C ASN A 34 20.50 -15.14 -12.52
N GLY A 35 20.49 -13.84 -12.84
CA GLY A 35 20.73 -13.37 -14.20
C GLY A 35 19.67 -13.79 -15.23
N GLY A 36 18.44 -14.08 -14.77
CA GLY A 36 17.33 -14.53 -15.61
C GLY A 36 17.15 -16.05 -15.69
N ASP A 37 18.12 -16.83 -15.24
CA ASP A 37 18.05 -18.29 -15.25
C ASP A 37 17.63 -18.85 -13.88
N LEU A 38 16.37 -19.28 -13.78
CA LEU A 38 15.83 -19.89 -12.55
C LEU A 38 16.01 -21.41 -12.50
N SER A 39 16.57 -22.04 -13.54
CA SER A 39 16.71 -23.50 -13.63
C SER A 39 17.63 -24.10 -12.55
N THR A 40 18.48 -23.25 -11.95
CA THR A 40 19.43 -23.58 -10.90
C THR A 40 18.82 -23.54 -9.50
N LEU A 41 17.60 -23.03 -9.35
CA LEU A 41 16.90 -23.00 -8.07
C LEU A 41 16.28 -24.37 -7.77
N PRO A 42 16.31 -24.83 -6.50
CA PRO A 42 15.72 -26.10 -6.10
C PRO A 42 14.18 -26.12 -6.18
N ILE A 43 13.57 -25.00 -6.55
CA ILE A 43 12.13 -24.82 -6.72
C ILE A 43 11.88 -24.57 -8.20
N ASN A 44 11.09 -25.42 -8.86
CA ASN A 44 10.63 -25.19 -10.22
C ASN A 44 9.72 -23.96 -10.25
N PHE A 45 10.31 -22.79 -10.45
CA PHE A 45 9.56 -21.58 -10.80
C PHE A 45 9.18 -21.66 -12.27
N ASP A 46 7.91 -21.92 -12.54
CA ASP A 46 7.36 -21.75 -13.88
C ASP A 46 7.40 -20.25 -14.24
N GLN A 47 8.37 -19.86 -15.08
CA GLN A 47 8.56 -18.48 -15.52
C GLN A 47 7.35 -17.93 -16.31
N THR A 48 6.46 -18.81 -16.78
CA THR A 48 5.29 -18.47 -17.60
C THR A 48 3.96 -18.56 -16.85
N SER A 49 3.98 -18.72 -15.52
CA SER A 49 2.75 -18.80 -14.73
C SER A 49 1.93 -17.51 -14.84
N ASP A 50 0.66 -17.63 -15.26
CA ASP A 50 -0.31 -16.53 -15.30
C ASP A 50 -0.41 -15.77 -13.98
N TRP A 51 -0.17 -16.47 -12.85
CA TRP A 51 -0.15 -15.87 -11.51
C TRP A 51 0.98 -14.87 -11.31
N ILE A 52 2.17 -15.14 -11.87
CA ILE A 52 3.32 -14.23 -11.77
C ILE A 52 3.06 -13.00 -12.62
N VAL A 53 2.61 -13.19 -13.86
CA VAL A 53 2.26 -12.09 -14.77
C VAL A 53 1.18 -11.20 -14.16
N THR A 54 0.13 -11.80 -13.63
CA THR A 54 -0.95 -11.09 -12.93
C THR A 54 -0.41 -10.33 -11.71
N SER A 55 0.47 -10.95 -10.93
CA SER A 55 1.08 -10.34 -9.75
C SER A 55 1.93 -9.12 -10.09
N ILE A 56 2.70 -9.19 -11.18
CA ILE A 56 3.49 -8.07 -11.70
C ILE A 56 2.55 -6.94 -12.16
N ALA A 57 1.51 -7.26 -12.94
CA ALA A 57 0.54 -6.27 -13.42
C ALA A 57 -0.17 -5.55 -12.25
N VAL A 58 -0.56 -6.29 -11.21
CA VAL A 58 -1.16 -5.71 -10.00
C VAL A 58 -0.16 -4.84 -9.25
N THR A 59 1.09 -5.26 -9.14
CA THR A 59 2.14 -4.45 -8.52
C THR A 59 2.32 -3.12 -9.25
N VAL A 60 2.36 -3.14 -10.59
CA VAL A 60 2.41 -1.92 -11.41
C VAL A 60 1.18 -1.05 -11.16
N MET A 61 -0.04 -1.62 -11.19
CA MET A 61 -1.28 -0.91 -10.91
C MET A 61 -1.25 -0.21 -9.54
N VAL A 62 -0.83 -0.92 -8.48
CA VAL A 62 -0.72 -0.37 -7.12
C VAL A 62 0.26 0.81 -7.10
N MET A 63 1.40 0.68 -7.76
CA MET A 63 2.40 1.75 -7.84
C MET A 63 1.90 2.95 -8.66
N THR A 64 1.19 2.73 -9.78
CA THR A 64 0.57 3.80 -10.56
C THR A 64 -0.44 4.58 -9.72
N GLN A 65 -1.29 3.90 -8.94
CA GLN A 65 -2.23 4.55 -8.03
C GLN A 65 -1.51 5.34 -6.93
N ALA A 66 -0.45 4.77 -6.35
CA ALA A 66 0.33 5.43 -5.32
C ALA A 66 0.99 6.73 -5.84
N LEU A 67 1.57 6.68 -7.04
CA LEU A 67 2.13 7.86 -7.71
C LEU A 67 1.06 8.89 -8.05
N GLY A 68 -0.11 8.45 -8.54
CA GLY A 68 -1.25 9.33 -8.82
C GLY A 68 -1.69 10.14 -7.60
N ILE A 69 -1.76 9.50 -6.42
CA ILE A 69 -2.09 10.18 -5.16
C ILE A 69 -1.03 11.22 -4.77
N ILE A 70 0.26 10.90 -4.94
CA ILE A 70 1.34 11.84 -4.64
C ILE A 70 1.32 13.02 -5.61
N LEU A 71 1.14 12.75 -6.91
CA LEU A 71 1.05 13.78 -7.94
C LEU A 71 -0.13 14.72 -7.68
N GLU A 72 -1.30 14.19 -7.34
CA GLU A 72 -2.46 15.01 -6.98
C GLU A 72 -2.12 15.94 -5.80
N LYS A 73 -1.48 15.42 -4.75
CA LYS A 73 -1.02 16.24 -3.61
C LYS A 73 -0.04 17.33 -4.04
N MET A 74 0.93 17.02 -4.88
CA MET A 74 1.91 17.99 -5.38
C MET A 74 1.24 19.08 -6.22
N MET A 75 0.32 18.73 -7.12
CA MET A 75 -0.43 19.68 -7.95
C MET A 75 -1.25 20.65 -7.10
N ILE A 76 -1.86 20.17 -6.01
CA ILE A 76 -2.61 21.02 -5.08
C ILE A 76 -1.67 21.96 -4.31
N GLN A 77 -0.55 21.47 -3.80
CA GLN A 77 0.46 22.29 -3.11
C GLN A 77 1.05 23.37 -4.02
N TRP A 78 1.26 23.05 -5.30
CA TRP A 78 1.78 23.97 -6.31
C TRP A 78 0.72 24.92 -6.91
N LYS A 79 -0.47 25.00 -6.31
CA LYS A 79 -1.58 25.92 -6.69
C LYS A 79 -2.10 25.70 -8.11
N TRP A 80 -1.92 24.51 -8.69
CA TRP A 80 -2.48 24.22 -10.02
C TRP A 80 -3.99 24.01 -9.99
N TYR A 81 -4.54 23.67 -8.82
CA TYR A 81 -5.96 23.73 -8.54
C TYR A 81 -6.26 24.99 -7.71
N GLY A 82 -7.26 25.76 -8.13
CA GLY A 82 -7.64 27.03 -7.51
C GLY A 82 -7.90 26.95 -6.00
N THR A 83 -7.88 28.12 -5.35
CA THR A 83 -7.80 28.38 -3.90
C THR A 83 -8.73 27.55 -3.00
N ARG A 84 -9.86 27.06 -3.52
CA ARG A 84 -10.89 26.33 -2.76
C ARG A 84 -10.43 24.97 -2.23
N LYS A 85 -9.62 24.21 -2.99
CA LYS A 85 -9.11 22.89 -2.57
C LYS A 85 -7.92 23.00 -1.58
N LYS A 86 -7.37 24.20 -1.43
CA LYS A 86 -6.25 24.50 -0.51
C LYS A 86 -6.73 24.66 0.93
N GLU A 87 -7.91 25.24 1.16
CA GLU A 87 -8.44 25.44 2.51
C GLU A 87 -8.86 24.14 3.19
N GLU A 88 -9.43 23.19 2.44
CA GLU A 88 -9.78 21.86 2.95
C GLU A 88 -8.52 21.07 3.38
N LEU A 89 -7.44 21.11 2.60
CA LEU A 89 -6.18 20.42 2.93
C LEU A 89 -5.29 21.18 3.93
N ALA A 90 -5.39 22.50 4.05
CA ALA A 90 -4.63 23.28 5.01
C ALA A 90 -5.12 23.08 6.47
N LYS A 91 -6.45 22.93 6.66
CA LYS A 91 -7.02 22.51 7.96
C LYS A 91 -6.53 21.13 8.38
N MET A 92 -6.36 20.28 7.37
CA MET A 92 -5.89 18.92 7.48
C MET A 92 -4.39 18.90 7.96
N ASP A 93 -3.56 19.87 7.55
CA ASP A 93 -2.11 19.99 7.87
C ASP A 93 -1.80 20.73 9.19
N SER A 94 -2.79 21.40 9.80
CA SER A 94 -2.54 22.37 10.87
C SER A 94 -2.53 21.84 12.31
N GLU A 95 -2.81 20.56 12.56
CA GLU A 95 -2.77 20.02 13.92
C GLU A 95 -1.62 19.03 14.14
N PRO A 96 -0.67 19.32 15.05
CA PRO A 96 0.32 18.36 15.50
C PRO A 96 -0.36 17.42 16.50
N MET A 97 -1.26 16.57 16.00
CA MET A 97 -1.93 15.58 16.83
C MET A 97 -0.98 14.41 17.09
N GLY A 98 -0.99 13.86 18.31
CA GLY A 98 -0.23 12.66 18.66
C GLY A 98 -0.74 11.44 17.89
N TRP A 99 -0.34 11.31 16.62
CA TRP A 99 -0.88 10.34 15.67
C TRP A 99 -0.64 8.88 16.05
N TYR A 100 0.37 8.61 16.88
CA TYR A 100 0.61 7.27 17.44
C TYR A 100 -0.47 6.87 18.46
N ASP A 101 -0.88 7.80 19.32
CA ASP A 101 -1.99 7.58 20.25
C ASP A 101 -3.33 7.55 19.51
N ALA A 102 -3.49 8.36 18.45
CA ALA A 102 -4.64 8.29 17.57
C ALA A 102 -4.73 6.92 16.86
N TYR A 103 -3.62 6.40 16.32
CA TYR A 103 -3.54 5.07 15.71
C TYR A 103 -3.88 3.95 16.71
N LYS A 104 -3.34 4.03 17.93
CA LYS A 104 -3.60 3.05 19.01
C LYS A 104 -5.05 3.06 19.48
N LYS A 105 -5.72 4.21 19.44
CA LYS A 105 -7.15 4.37 19.72
C LYS A 105 -8.04 3.95 18.54
N LEU A 106 -7.55 4.10 17.32
CA LEU A 106 -8.27 3.76 16.10
C LEU A 106 -8.56 2.26 16.01
N TYR A 107 -7.62 1.38 16.35
CA TYR A 107 -7.79 -0.07 16.23
C TYR A 107 -8.94 -0.65 17.08
N PRO A 108 -9.03 -0.32 18.40
CA PRO A 108 -10.17 -0.73 19.22
C PRO A 108 -11.50 -0.11 18.80
N GLN A 109 -11.46 1.10 18.21
CA GLN A 109 -12.65 1.81 17.73
C GLN A 109 -13.14 1.24 16.39
N LEU A 110 -12.23 0.84 15.51
CA LEU A 110 -12.50 0.09 14.29
C LEU A 110 -13.21 -1.24 14.59
N ALA A 111 -12.79 -1.92 15.64
CA ALA A 111 -13.43 -3.16 16.11
C ALA A 111 -14.86 -2.95 16.68
N ARG A 112 -15.28 -1.71 16.92
CA ARG A 112 -16.59 -1.36 17.48
C ARG A 112 -17.57 -0.75 16.47
N LEU A 113 -17.12 -0.47 15.25
CA LEU A 113 -17.97 0.04 14.18
C LEU A 113 -19.09 -0.95 13.87
N LYS A 114 -20.34 -0.49 13.94
CA LYS A 114 -21.49 -1.26 13.48
C LYS A 114 -21.76 -0.93 12.02
N GLU A 115 -22.27 -1.89 11.25
CA GLU A 115 -22.65 -1.71 9.84
C GLU A 115 -23.67 -0.55 9.65
N SER A 116 -24.43 -0.22 10.70
CA SER A 116 -25.35 0.92 10.73
C SER A 116 -24.67 2.29 10.71
N ASP A 117 -23.39 2.37 11.11
CA ASP A 117 -22.63 3.62 11.23
C ASP A 117 -22.01 4.05 9.88
N ASP A 118 -21.94 3.15 8.89
CA ASP A 118 -21.41 3.42 7.54
C ASP A 118 -22.50 3.27 6.46
N ALA A 119 -23.56 4.08 6.56
CA ALA A 119 -24.71 4.04 5.66
C ALA A 119 -24.37 4.25 4.16
N LYS A 120 -23.12 4.60 3.81
CA LYS A 120 -22.64 4.79 2.42
C LYS A 120 -21.39 3.96 2.04
N GLY A 121 -20.83 3.14 2.94
CA GLY A 121 -19.62 2.34 2.68
C GLY A 121 -18.33 3.15 2.50
N HIS A 122 -18.32 4.41 2.93
CA HIS A 122 -17.17 5.31 2.73
C HIS A 122 -16.07 5.06 3.74
N LEU A 123 -16.46 4.72 4.98
CA LEU A 123 -15.52 4.46 6.06
C LEU A 123 -14.84 3.10 5.87
N GLU A 124 -15.60 2.07 5.52
CA GLU A 124 -15.10 0.73 5.19
C GLU A 124 -14.09 0.77 4.04
N ARG A 125 -14.40 1.54 2.99
CA ARG A 125 -13.48 1.74 1.88
C ARG A 125 -12.18 2.41 2.35
N ALA A 126 -12.26 3.44 3.18
CA ALA A 126 -11.07 4.11 3.71
C ALA A 126 -10.21 3.17 4.57
N ILE A 127 -10.85 2.32 5.38
CA ILE A 127 -10.20 1.31 6.23
C ILE A 127 -9.50 0.26 5.37
N ALA A 128 -10.20 -0.32 4.39
CA ALA A 128 -9.64 -1.34 3.52
C ALA A 128 -8.47 -0.79 2.68
N GLN A 129 -8.61 0.43 2.18
CA GLN A 129 -7.53 1.12 1.46
C GLN A 129 -6.32 1.37 2.36
N PHE A 130 -6.52 1.69 3.65
CA PHE A 130 -5.44 1.86 4.61
C PHE A 130 -4.70 0.54 4.86
N PHE A 131 -5.42 -0.54 5.17
CA PHE A 131 -4.82 -1.86 5.39
C PHE A 131 -4.12 -2.41 4.14
N MET A 132 -4.73 -2.25 2.97
CA MET A 132 -4.13 -2.62 1.70
C MET A 132 -2.77 -1.93 1.49
N THR A 133 -2.69 -0.62 1.76
CA THR A 133 -1.42 0.13 1.64
C THR A 133 -0.38 -0.29 2.65
N ASN A 134 -0.76 -0.52 3.92
CA ASN A 134 0.17 -1.00 4.94
C ASN A 134 0.71 -2.40 4.61
N ASN A 135 -0.18 -3.31 4.20
CA ASN A 135 0.23 -4.66 3.83
C ASN A 135 1.13 -4.64 2.58
N THR A 136 0.88 -3.75 1.62
CA THR A 136 1.75 -3.54 0.46
C THR A 136 3.14 -3.05 0.87
N LEU A 137 3.23 -2.19 1.90
CA LEU A 137 4.51 -1.74 2.46
C LEU A 137 5.29 -2.91 3.09
N VAL A 138 4.59 -3.82 3.77
CA VAL A 138 5.17 -5.07 4.26
C VAL A 138 5.66 -5.93 3.09
N SER A 139 4.87 -6.07 2.02
CA SER A 139 5.27 -6.82 0.82
C SER A 139 6.58 -6.30 0.23
N PHE A 140 6.73 -4.98 0.04
CA PHE A 140 7.97 -4.39 -0.44
C PHE A 140 9.15 -4.59 0.54
N SER A 141 8.87 -4.55 1.86
CA SER A 141 9.89 -4.84 2.88
C SER A 141 10.39 -6.28 2.79
N VAL A 142 9.48 -7.24 2.58
CA VAL A 142 9.83 -8.66 2.37
C VAL A 142 10.71 -8.80 1.13
N GLY A 143 10.31 -8.22 -0.01
CA GLY A 143 11.13 -8.22 -1.23
C GLY A 143 12.52 -7.62 -1.03
N LEU A 144 12.62 -6.54 -0.24
CA LEU A 144 13.90 -5.89 0.07
C LEU A 144 14.79 -6.79 0.92
N VAL A 145 14.24 -7.40 1.97
CA VAL A 145 14.95 -8.36 2.83
C VAL A 145 15.43 -9.55 2.00
N THR A 146 14.58 -10.12 1.14
CA THR A 146 14.97 -11.19 0.22
C THR A 146 16.13 -10.76 -0.68
N SER A 147 16.04 -9.57 -1.29
CA SER A 147 17.09 -9.03 -2.14
C SER A 147 18.41 -8.87 -1.39
N VAL A 148 18.38 -8.35 -0.15
CA VAL A 148 19.57 -8.18 0.70
C VAL A 148 20.19 -9.53 1.08
N ILE A 149 19.37 -10.53 1.41
CA ILE A 149 19.87 -11.88 1.69
C ILE A 149 20.59 -12.45 0.45
N LEU A 150 19.98 -12.31 -0.74
CA LEU A 150 20.56 -12.79 -2.00
C LEU A 150 21.85 -12.05 -2.37
N LEU A 151 21.97 -10.75 -2.09
CA LEU A 151 23.22 -9.98 -2.24
C LEU A 151 24.38 -10.58 -1.41
N GLY A 152 24.07 -11.18 -0.26
CA GLY A 152 25.06 -11.76 0.66
C GLY A 152 25.47 -13.20 0.37
N GLN A 153 24.81 -13.89 -0.58
CA GLN A 153 24.98 -15.33 -0.80
C GLN A 153 25.76 -15.71 -2.08
N GLY A 154 26.02 -14.77 -3.00
CA GLY A 154 26.57 -15.10 -4.33
C GLY A 154 27.98 -14.58 -4.61
N PRO A 155 28.91 -15.38 -5.17
CA PRO A 155 30.11 -14.87 -5.84
C PRO A 155 29.68 -14.24 -7.17
N GLY A 156 29.90 -12.93 -7.32
CA GLY A 156 29.50 -12.19 -8.53
C GLY A 156 28.22 -11.35 -8.39
N ASN A 157 27.88 -10.94 -7.17
CA ASN A 157 26.81 -9.99 -6.79
C ASN A 157 26.30 -9.13 -7.97
N PRO A 158 25.20 -9.53 -8.63
CA PRO A 158 24.80 -8.93 -9.90
C PRO A 158 24.39 -7.49 -9.63
N VAL A 159 25.02 -6.55 -10.34
CA VAL A 159 24.73 -5.10 -10.25
C VAL A 159 23.23 -4.81 -10.38
N GLY A 160 22.49 -5.64 -11.12
CA GLY A 160 21.03 -5.57 -11.23
C GLY A 160 20.29 -5.73 -9.89
N LEU A 161 20.79 -6.55 -8.96
CA LEU A 161 20.13 -6.78 -7.66
C LEU A 161 20.30 -5.57 -6.72
N TRP A 162 21.41 -4.84 -6.83
CA TRP A 162 21.58 -3.54 -6.15
C TRP A 162 20.60 -2.49 -6.65
N TRP A 163 20.43 -2.37 -7.97
CA TRP A 163 19.43 -1.49 -8.57
C TRP A 163 18.01 -1.88 -8.16
N TYR A 164 17.72 -3.17 -8.13
CA TYR A 164 16.44 -3.69 -7.71
C TYR A 164 16.13 -3.37 -6.24
N ALA A 165 17.09 -3.59 -5.33
CA ALA A 165 16.96 -3.19 -3.94
C ALA A 165 16.73 -1.68 -3.79
N GLY A 166 17.46 -0.85 -4.55
CA GLY A 166 17.23 0.60 -4.61
C GLY A 166 15.82 0.97 -5.09
N ALA A 167 15.31 0.29 -6.11
CA ALA A 167 13.94 0.47 -6.60
C ALA A 167 12.89 0.07 -5.53
N LEU A 168 13.12 -1.01 -4.77
CA LEU A 168 12.26 -1.40 -3.66
C LEU A 168 12.26 -0.38 -2.53
N VAL A 169 13.41 0.23 -2.21
CA VAL A 169 13.48 1.35 -1.25
C VAL A 169 12.65 2.54 -1.74
N LEU A 170 12.72 2.86 -3.03
CA LEU A 170 11.87 3.91 -3.62
C LEU A 170 10.38 3.56 -3.51
N CYS A 171 10.00 2.31 -3.79
CA CYS A 171 8.63 1.83 -3.66
C CYS A 171 8.14 1.93 -2.20
N LEU A 172 8.98 1.57 -1.23
CA LEU A 172 8.70 1.76 0.19
C LEU A 172 8.49 3.23 0.55
N ALA A 173 9.35 4.13 0.09
CA ALA A 173 9.23 5.56 0.36
C ALA A 173 7.94 6.15 -0.21
N VAL A 174 7.59 5.80 -1.46
CA VAL A 174 6.35 6.21 -2.11
C VAL A 174 5.13 5.66 -1.35
N THR A 175 5.12 4.36 -1.07
CA THR A 175 4.00 3.69 -0.40
C THR A 175 3.82 4.19 1.03
N TYR A 176 4.91 4.48 1.75
CA TYR A 176 4.88 5.08 3.08
C TYR A 176 4.22 6.46 3.06
N ARG A 177 4.57 7.33 2.11
CA ARG A 177 3.91 8.64 1.96
C ARG A 177 2.41 8.50 1.67
N VAL A 178 2.02 7.50 0.88
CA VAL A 178 0.61 7.20 0.63
C VAL A 178 -0.07 6.64 1.88
N ALA A 179 0.60 5.80 2.66
CA ALA A 179 0.07 5.25 3.93
C ALA A 179 -0.25 6.37 4.92
N VAL A 180 0.67 7.33 5.11
CA VAL A 180 0.44 8.52 5.93
C VAL A 180 -0.76 9.33 5.42
N SER A 181 -0.87 9.46 4.11
CA SER A 181 -1.99 10.17 3.47
C SER A 181 -3.33 9.49 3.73
N ARG A 182 -3.40 8.16 3.56
CA ARG A 182 -4.61 7.37 3.79
C ARG A 182 -4.97 7.29 5.27
N PHE A 183 -3.98 7.24 6.16
CA PHE A 183 -4.19 7.29 7.60
C PHE A 183 -4.92 8.55 8.04
N ARG A 184 -4.53 9.71 7.50
CA ARG A 184 -5.17 10.98 7.78
C ARG A 184 -6.61 11.05 7.27
N ILE A 185 -6.85 10.62 6.03
CA ILE A 185 -8.19 10.54 5.46
C ILE A 185 -9.09 9.64 6.32
N LEU A 186 -8.55 8.51 6.79
CA LEU A 186 -9.25 7.61 7.69
C LEU A 186 -9.59 8.29 9.03
N GLY A 187 -8.63 9.01 9.64
CA GLY A 187 -8.86 9.75 10.87
C GLY A 187 -9.96 10.81 10.75
N GLU A 188 -9.99 11.55 9.65
CA GLU A 188 -11.04 12.55 9.40
C GLU A 188 -12.41 11.95 9.13
N SER A 189 -12.44 10.86 8.34
CA SER A 189 -13.68 10.12 8.09
C SER A 189 -14.26 9.59 9.40
N PHE A 190 -13.39 9.15 10.32
CA PHE A 190 -13.78 8.66 11.62
C PHE A 190 -14.33 9.78 12.52
N LEU A 191 -13.66 10.94 12.56
CA LEU A 191 -14.12 12.10 13.34
C LEU A 191 -15.48 12.63 12.85
N ALA A 192 -15.71 12.66 11.53
CA ALA A 192 -16.97 13.11 10.95
C ALA A 192 -18.15 12.22 11.40
N VAL A 193 -17.98 10.90 11.39
CA VAL A 193 -19.02 9.96 11.83
C VAL A 193 -19.29 10.08 13.33
N TYR A 194 -18.25 10.28 14.15
CA TYR A 194 -18.40 10.37 15.60
C TYR A 194 -19.02 11.70 16.06
N GLN A 195 -18.78 12.81 15.35
CA GLN A 195 -19.39 14.12 15.65
C GLN A 195 -20.88 14.18 15.27
N GLU A 196 -21.33 13.39 14.29
CA GLU A 196 -22.76 13.29 13.94
C GLU A 196 -23.59 12.51 14.97
N GLN A 197 -22.93 11.77 15.88
CA GLN A 197 -23.59 10.95 16.92
C GLN A 197 -23.67 11.63 18.30
N SER A 198 -23.08 12.82 18.48
CA SER A 198 -23.11 13.60 19.74
C SER A 198 -24.04 14.79 19.65
#